data_AF-A0A2J6HA93-F1
#
_entry.id   AF-A0A2J6HA93-F1
#
_cell.length_a   1.000
_cell.length_b   1.000
_cell.length_c   1.000
_cell.angle_alpha   90.00
_cell.angle_beta   90.00
_cell.angle_gamma   90.00
#
_symmetry.space_group_name_H-M   'P 1'
#
loop_
_entity.id
_entity.type
_entity.pdbx_description
1 polymer ?
#
loop_
_entity_poly.entity_id
_entity_poly.type
_entity_poly.pdbx_seq_one_letter_code
_entity_poly.pdbx_strand_id
1 'polypeptide(L)' 'MGLLKFIAVGAAVGLGINYLTKKRPEDGRSVLDDLTEKAPEWFDKAKNFAADQVDILAEKVKV' A
#
# COMPACT_ATOMS: atom_id res chain seq x y z
N MET A 1 -14.46 11.14 17.94
CA MET A 1 -14.38 9.70 17.57
C MET A 1 -13.62 9.44 16.26
N GLY A 2 -12.70 10.31 15.83
CA GLY A 2 -11.98 10.15 14.54
C GLY A 2 -10.47 9.96 14.69
N LEU A 3 -9.82 10.85 15.44
CA LEU A 3 -8.35 10.94 15.49
C LEU A 3 -7.66 9.64 15.94
N LEU A 4 -8.13 8.98 17.01
CA LEU A 4 -7.54 7.73 17.48
C LEU A 4 -7.63 6.59 16.45
N LYS A 5 -8.71 6.55 15.65
CA LYS A 5 -8.86 5.56 14.58
C LYS A 5 -7.88 5.83 13.45
N PHE A 6 -7.72 7.10 13.06
CA PHE A 6 -6.73 7.48 12.05
C PHE A 6 -5.30 7.21 12.51
N ILE A 7 -4.98 7.48 13.78
CA ILE A 7 -3.67 7.13 14.36
C ILE A 7 -3.45 5.62 14.36
N ALA A 8 -4.45 4.82 14.75
CA ALA A 8 -4.35 3.36 14.74
C ALA A 8 -4.15 2.81 13.32
N VAL A 9 -4.89 3.32 12.33
CA VAL A 9 -4.74 2.94 10.91
C VAL A 9 -3.36 3.36 10.39
N GLY A 10 -2.92 4.58 10.68
CA GLY A 10 -1.59 5.07 10.28
C GLY A 10 -0.46 4.23 10.89
N ALA A 11 -0.59 3.86 12.17
CA ALA A 11 0.37 2.97 12.84
C ALA A 11 0.38 1.56 12.22
N ALA A 12 -0.78 0.98 11.94
CA ALA A 12 -0.89 -0.33 11.29
C ALA A 12 -0.26 -0.33 9.89
N VAL A 13 -0.52 0.70 9.09
CA VAL A 13 0.08 0.85 7.75
C VAL A 13 1.59 1.04 7.86
N GLY A 14 2.08 1.91 8.74
CA GLY A 14 3.51 2.16 8.92
C GLY A 14 4.28 0.91 9.37
N LEU A 15 3.76 0.18 10.35
CA LEU A 15 4.33 -1.09 10.80
C LEU A 15 4.23 -2.17 9.72
N GLY A 16 3.11 -2.21 8.99
CA GLY A 16 2.90 -3.12 7.87
C GLY A 16 3.92 -2.89 6.75
N ILE A 17 4.13 -1.65 6.31
CA ILE A 17 5.12 -1.30 5.29
C ILE A 17 6.53 -1.65 5.77
N ASN A 18 6.89 -1.30 7.01
CA ASN A 18 8.21 -1.63 7.56
C ASN A 18 8.43 -3.15 7.58
N TYR A 19 7.42 -3.93 7.96
CA TYR A 19 7.51 -5.39 7.93
C TYR A 19 7.61 -5.94 6.50
N LEU A 20 6.81 -5.41 5.58
CA LEU A 20 6.78 -5.86 4.18
C LEU A 20 8.10 -5.57 3.46
N THR A 21 8.69 -4.41 3.71
CA THR A 21 9.95 -3.96 3.09
C THR A 21 11.21 -4.45 3.82
N LYS A 22 11.05 -5.01 5.03
CA LYS A 22 12.18 -5.56 5.77
C LYS A 22 12.78 -6.73 4.98
N LYS A 23 14.06 -6.58 4.66
CA LYS A 23 14.83 -7.64 4.00
C LYS A 23 15.09 -8.78 4.97
N ARG A 24 14.82 -10.00 4.53
CA ARG A 24 15.15 -11.22 5.26
C ARG A 24 16.65 -11.48 5.20
N PRO A 25 17.25 -11.98 6.29
CA PRO A 25 18.68 -12.30 6.31
C PRO A 25 19.03 -13.53 5.46
N GLU A 26 18.08 -14.46 5.25
CA GLU A 26 18.28 -15.67 4.45
C GLU A 26 18.50 -15.43 2.95
N ASP A 27 17.73 -14.55 2.31
CA ASP A 27 17.73 -14.37 0.85
C ASP A 27 17.93 -12.92 0.40
N GLY A 28 18.00 -11.98 1.34
CA GLY A 28 18.12 -10.54 1.07
C GLY A 28 16.87 -9.91 0.45
N ARG A 29 15.78 -10.68 0.29
CA ARG A 29 14.51 -10.22 -0.28
C ARG A 29 13.54 -9.81 0.82
N SER A 30 12.60 -8.95 0.46
CA SER A 30 11.51 -8.53 1.35
C SER A 30 10.19 -9.22 0.99
N VAL A 31 9.23 -9.20 1.91
CA VAL A 31 7.88 -9.74 1.64
C VAL A 31 7.19 -8.95 0.53
N LEU A 32 7.51 -7.67 0.37
CA LEU A 32 7.07 -6.84 -0.74
C LEU A 32 7.59 -7.39 -2.08
N ASP A 33 8.87 -7.75 -2.14
CA ASP A 33 9.50 -8.31 -3.36
C ASP A 33 8.82 -9.63 -3.72
N ASP A 34 8.58 -10.50 -2.73
CA ASP A 34 7.84 -11.74 -2.92
C ASP A 34 6.41 -11.49 -3.43
N LEU A 35 5.72 -10.47 -2.91
CA LEU A 35 4.36 -10.14 -3.32
C LEU A 35 4.32 -9.60 -4.77
N THR A 36 5.31 -8.79 -5.14
CA THR A 36 5.42 -8.26 -6.51
C THR A 36 5.83 -9.33 -7.51
N GLU A 37 6.69 -10.27 -7.12
CA GLU A 37 7.10 -11.37 -7.99
C GLU A 37 6.04 -12.49 -8.10
N LYS A 38 5.41 -12.89 -6.98
CA LYS A 38 4.47 -14.03 -6.96
C LYS A 38 3.04 -13.64 -7.28
N ALA A 39 2.66 -12.40 -7.03
CA ALA A 39 1.28 -11.91 -7.20
C ALA A 39 1.25 -10.53 -7.89
N PRO A 40 1.88 -10.36 -9.06
CA PRO A 40 1.92 -9.08 -9.77
C PRO A 40 0.52 -8.55 -10.10
N GLU A 41 -0.45 -9.44 -10.38
CA GLU A 41 -1.84 -9.06 -10.63
C GLU A 41 -2.49 -8.31 -9.46
N TRP A 42 -2.13 -8.65 -8.21
CA TRP A 42 -2.63 -7.95 -7.03
C TRP A 42 -2.04 -6.56 -6.91
N PHE A 43 -0.75 -6.41 -7.24
CA PHE A 43 -0.09 -5.11 -7.29
C PHE A 43 -0.68 -4.22 -8.39
N ASP A 44 -0.87 -4.76 -9.58
CA ASP A 44 -1.48 -4.05 -10.72
C ASP A 44 -2.93 -3.64 -10.41
N LYS A 45 -3.70 -4.52 -9.77
CA LYS A 45 -5.07 -4.19 -9.36
C LYS A 45 -5.11 -3.08 -8.30
N ALA A 46 -4.21 -3.13 -7.31
CA ALA A 46 -4.10 -2.08 -6.31
C ALA A 46 -3.69 -0.74 -6.94
N LYS A 47 -2.75 -0.77 -7.90
CA LYS A 47 -2.30 0.40 -8.64
C LYS A 47 -3.42 1.00 -9.50
N ASN A 48 -4.16 0.19 -10.24
CA ASN A 48 -5.29 0.65 -11.06
C ASN A 48 -6.39 1.25 -10.18
N PHE A 49 -6.72 0.60 -9.06
CA PHE A 49 -7.69 1.16 -8.12
C PHE A 49 -7.25 2.52 -7.56
N ALA A 50 -5.97 2.66 -7.18
CA ALA A 50 -5.44 3.93 -6.71
C ALA A 50 -5.49 5.02 -7.81
N ALA A 51 -5.14 4.67 -9.05
CA ALA A 51 -5.24 5.58 -10.19
C ALA A 51 -6.68 6.04 -10.44
N ASP A 52 -7.65 5.10 -10.47
CA ASP A 52 -9.07 5.42 -10.65
C ASP A 52 -9.57 6.38 -9.57
N GLN A 53 -9.18 6.17 -8.31
CA GLN A 53 -9.56 7.08 -7.22
C GLN A 53 -8.93 8.47 -7.38
N VAL A 54 -7.67 8.55 -7.80
CA VAL A 54 -7.00 9.83 -8.05
C VAL A 54 -7.67 10.58 -9.19
N ASP A 55 -8.06 9.89 -10.27
CA ASP A 55 -8.73 10.48 -11.42
C ASP A 55 -10.12 10.99 -11.05
N ILE A 56 -10.91 10.21 -10.30
CA ILE A 56 -12.22 10.64 -9.78
C ILE A 56 -12.09 11.89 -8.89
N LEU A 57 -11.05 11.94 -8.04
CA LEU A 57 -10.79 13.09 -7.18
C LEU A 57 -10.35 14.32 -8.00
N ALA A 58 -9.49 14.13 -9.00
CA ALA A 58 -9.04 15.20 -9.89
C ALA A 58 -10.19 15.79 -10.71
N GLU A 59 -11.13 14.95 -11.16
CA GLU A 59 -12.35 15.40 -11.83
C GLU A 59 -13.25 16.21 -10.89
N LYS A 60 -13.47 15.73 -9.66
CA LYS A 60 -14.25 16.45 -8.64
C LYS A 60 -13.67 17.80 -8.22
N VAL A 61 -12.35 17.97 -8.28
CA VAL A 61 -11.67 19.23 -7.92
C VAL A 61 -11.66 20.24 -9.08
N LYS A 62 -11.85 19.79 -10.32
CA LYS A 62 -11.94 20.64 -11.50
C LYS A 62 -13.33 21.25 -11.75
N VAL A 63 -14.36 20.80 -11.03
CA VAL A 63 -15.74 21.33 -11.04
C VAL A 63 -15.92 22.33 -9.91
#